data_AF-A0A950UUN0-F1
#
_entry.id   AF-A0A950UUN0-F1
#
_cell.length_a   1.000
_cell.length_b   1.000
_cell.length_c   1.000
_cell.angle_alpha   90.00
_cell.angle_beta   90.00
_cell.angle_gamma   90.00
#
_symmetry.space_group_name_H-M   'P 1'
#
loop_
_entity.id
_entity.type
_entity.pdbx_description
1 polymer ?
#
loop_
_entity_poly.entity_id
_entity_poly.type
_entity_poly.pdbx_seq_one_letter_code
_entity_poly.pdbx_strand_id
1 'polypeptide(L)'
;MRCATFAVLLCLAPTAAAAADEGALLYAARCSSCHGDRGQGSETAPPLAGKSATDVRFMLGTGRMPAAAAGINEIHRRPAFTPRQIEELVRYVGSFASGSTQPAAPRIVRGNVARGRELFTANCAACHGVTGDGASVGYGNVAPSLHDSTPQQVAEAVRVGPGVMPQFGSDVLSDRDLSDVVAYVGFIQHAPPQRNPGDAGGISLHHVGPVAEGFVAWLFGLGALVLFIRKIGTT
;
A
#
# COMPACT_ATOMS: atom_id res chain seq x y z
N MET A 1 -59.42 23.49 10.13
CA MET A 1 -58.26 23.87 9.28
C MET A 1 -56.99 23.33 9.92
N ARG A 2 -56.39 22.27 9.34
CA ARG A 2 -54.97 21.86 9.52
C ARG A 2 -54.74 20.59 8.70
N CYS A 3 -54.45 20.76 7.40
CA CYS A 3 -53.83 19.70 6.60
C CYS A 3 -52.34 19.66 6.97
N ALA A 4 -51.87 18.55 7.53
CA ALA A 4 -50.46 18.30 7.72
C ALA A 4 -49.91 17.65 6.44
N THR A 5 -49.15 18.42 5.67
CA THR A 5 -48.43 17.95 4.48
C THR A 5 -47.16 17.24 4.94
N PHE A 6 -47.11 15.91 4.80
CA PHE A 6 -45.89 15.12 4.98
C PHE A 6 -45.07 15.24 3.69
N ALA A 7 -43.98 16.01 3.73
CA ALA A 7 -42.99 16.06 2.65
C ALA A 7 -42.05 14.85 2.80
N VAL A 8 -42.22 13.86 1.92
CA VAL A 8 -41.25 12.77 1.76
C VAL A 8 -40.06 13.32 0.99
N LEU A 9 -38.94 13.56 1.68
CA LEU A 9 -37.65 13.81 1.02
C LEU A 9 -37.18 12.50 0.38
N LEU A 10 -37.30 12.41 -0.95
CA LEU A 10 -36.72 11.35 -1.74
C LEU A 10 -35.21 11.61 -1.88
N CYS A 11 -34.39 10.91 -1.10
CA CYS A 11 -32.94 10.86 -1.34
C CYS A 11 -32.68 10.09 -2.64
N LEU A 12 -32.44 10.80 -3.75
CA LEU A 12 -31.95 10.18 -4.97
C LEU A 12 -30.50 9.72 -4.77
N ALA A 13 -30.31 8.42 -4.54
CA ALA A 13 -29.01 7.80 -4.76
C ALA A 13 -28.77 7.66 -6.28
N PRO A 14 -27.60 8.04 -6.81
CA PRO A 14 -27.31 7.90 -8.23
C PRO A 14 -27.37 6.42 -8.65
N THR A 15 -28.06 6.13 -9.76
CA THR A 15 -28.20 4.80 -10.34
C THR A 15 -26.90 4.31 -11.00
N ALA A 16 -26.65 3.00 -11.00
CA ALA A 16 -25.46 2.37 -11.59
C ALA A 16 -25.19 2.75 -13.07
N ALA A 17 -26.22 3.12 -13.84
CA ALA A 17 -26.07 3.61 -15.21
C ALA A 17 -25.35 4.97 -15.28
N ALA A 18 -25.66 5.91 -14.37
CA ALA A 18 -25.00 7.22 -14.31
C ALA A 18 -23.54 7.12 -13.82
N ALA A 19 -23.23 6.08 -13.04
CA ALA A 19 -21.87 5.76 -12.60
C ALA A 19 -21.03 5.21 -13.77
N ALA A 20 -21.59 4.31 -14.59
CA ALA A 20 -20.94 3.80 -15.79
C ALA A 20 -20.54 4.91 -16.79
N ASP A 21 -21.32 5.99 -16.88
CA ASP A 21 -21.01 7.16 -17.72
C ASP A 21 -19.84 7.99 -17.15
N GLU A 22 -19.73 8.13 -15.83
CA GLU A 22 -18.65 8.90 -15.18
C GLU A 22 -17.27 8.25 -15.40
N GLY A 23 -17.16 6.93 -15.22
CA GLY A 23 -15.92 6.19 -15.45
C GLY A 23 -15.44 6.28 -16.90
N ALA A 24 -16.37 6.19 -17.86
CA ALA A 24 -16.08 6.33 -19.28
C ALA A 24 -15.55 7.72 -19.64
N LEU A 25 -16.18 8.78 -19.11
CA LEU A 25 -15.77 10.17 -19.33
C LEU A 25 -14.39 10.45 -18.73
N LEU A 26 -14.13 9.99 -17.51
CA LEU A 26 -12.83 10.15 -16.87
C LEU A 26 -11.72 9.44 -17.66
N TYR A 27 -12.00 8.22 -18.14
CA TYR A 27 -11.07 7.46 -18.95
C TYR A 27 -10.75 8.16 -20.27
N ALA A 28 -11.78 8.62 -20.99
CA ALA A 28 -11.61 9.37 -22.23
C ALA A 28 -10.82 10.67 -22.03
N ALA A 29 -10.98 11.33 -20.88
CA ALA A 29 -10.29 12.59 -20.60
C ALA A 29 -8.83 12.41 -20.14
N ARG A 30 -8.47 11.26 -19.53
CA ARG A 30 -7.20 11.12 -18.79
C ARG A 30 -6.35 9.90 -19.16
N CYS A 31 -6.92 8.90 -19.83
CA CYS A 31 -6.28 7.59 -20.02
C CYS A 31 -6.21 7.15 -21.48
N SER A 32 -7.25 7.44 -22.29
CA SER A 32 -7.36 6.95 -23.67
C SER A 32 -6.23 7.43 -24.58
N SER A 33 -5.66 8.62 -24.34
CA SER A 33 -4.55 9.16 -25.13
C SER A 33 -3.32 8.26 -25.14
N CYS A 34 -3.11 7.47 -24.08
CA CYS A 34 -1.98 6.55 -23.96
C CYS A 34 -2.43 5.09 -24.04
N HIS A 35 -3.51 4.72 -23.36
CA HIS A 35 -4.00 3.34 -23.26
C HIS A 35 -4.99 2.94 -24.38
N GLY A 36 -5.34 3.87 -25.27
CA GLY A 36 -6.32 3.67 -26.34
C GLY A 36 -7.77 3.71 -25.84
N ASP A 37 -8.73 3.96 -26.74
CA ASP A 37 -10.15 4.16 -26.38
C ASP A 37 -10.81 2.96 -25.70
N ARG A 38 -10.29 1.74 -25.92
CA ARG A 38 -10.79 0.48 -25.33
C ARG A 38 -9.71 -0.27 -24.56
N GLY A 39 -8.66 0.42 -24.11
CA GLY A 39 -7.59 -0.20 -23.31
C GLY A 39 -6.68 -1.13 -24.10
N GLN A 40 -6.64 -1.03 -25.43
CA GLN A 40 -5.79 -1.85 -26.29
C GLN A 40 -4.29 -1.50 -26.20
N GLY A 41 -3.94 -0.40 -25.52
CA GLY A 41 -2.57 0.09 -25.40
C GLY A 41 -2.07 0.86 -26.62
N SER A 42 -0.85 1.37 -26.50
CA SER A 42 -0.09 2.03 -27.57
C SER A 42 1.41 1.77 -27.37
N GLU A 43 2.27 2.36 -28.21
CA GLU A 43 3.72 2.33 -27.99
C GLU A 43 4.15 2.99 -26.66
N THR A 44 3.33 3.91 -26.14
CA THR A 44 3.66 4.68 -24.93
C THR A 44 3.03 4.13 -23.66
N ALA A 45 2.05 3.22 -23.77
CA ALA A 45 1.45 2.60 -22.61
C ALA A 45 0.93 1.18 -22.91
N PRO A 46 1.08 0.24 -21.95
CA PRO A 46 0.66 -1.14 -22.16
C PRO A 46 -0.87 -1.26 -22.29
N PRO A 47 -1.35 -2.37 -22.89
CA PRO A 47 -2.77 -2.70 -22.87
C PRO A 47 -3.26 -2.85 -21.42
N LEU A 48 -4.47 -2.36 -21.19
CA LEU A 48 -5.23 -2.56 -19.96
C LEU A 48 -6.12 -3.80 -20.03
N ALA A 49 -6.39 -4.31 -21.25
CA ALA A 49 -7.07 -5.58 -21.44
C ALA A 49 -6.29 -6.70 -20.71
N GLY A 50 -6.99 -7.44 -19.84
CA GLY A 50 -6.40 -8.53 -19.04
C GLY A 50 -5.76 -8.10 -17.71
N LYS A 51 -5.69 -6.80 -17.39
CA LYS A 51 -5.32 -6.35 -16.05
C LYS A 51 -6.47 -6.53 -15.06
N SER A 52 -6.15 -6.94 -13.84
CA SER A 52 -7.16 -7.13 -12.79
C SER A 52 -7.66 -5.79 -12.26
N ALA A 53 -8.86 -5.78 -11.66
CA ALA A 53 -9.37 -4.59 -10.97
C ALA A 53 -8.41 -4.13 -9.87
N THR A 54 -7.81 -5.09 -9.17
CA THR A 54 -6.82 -4.85 -8.12
C THR A 54 -5.58 -4.14 -8.68
N ASP A 55 -5.07 -4.55 -9.84
CA ASP A 55 -3.92 -3.87 -10.48
C ASP A 55 -4.26 -2.41 -10.80
N VAL A 56 -5.39 -2.17 -11.45
CA VAL A 56 -5.82 -0.81 -11.84
C VAL A 56 -6.03 0.06 -10.61
N ARG A 57 -6.71 -0.48 -9.59
CA ARG A 57 -7.00 0.20 -8.33
C ARG A 57 -5.73 0.53 -7.57
N PHE A 58 -4.80 -0.41 -7.48
CA PHE A 58 -3.52 -0.21 -6.83
C PHE A 58 -2.75 0.93 -7.50
N MET A 59 -2.65 0.92 -8.83
CA MET A 59 -1.90 1.94 -9.56
C MET A 59 -2.50 3.35 -9.41
N LEU A 60 -3.83 3.47 -9.48
CA LEU A 60 -4.52 4.75 -9.30
C LEU A 60 -4.52 5.21 -7.83
N GLY A 61 -4.81 4.29 -6.92
CA GLY A 61 -4.92 4.51 -5.48
C GLY A 61 -3.59 4.82 -4.81
N THR A 62 -2.47 4.42 -5.40
CA THR A 62 -1.12 4.78 -4.95
C THR A 62 -0.51 5.96 -5.71
N GLY A 63 -1.28 6.57 -6.62
CA GLY A 63 -0.82 7.68 -7.45
C GLY A 63 0.29 7.33 -8.43
N ARG A 64 0.59 6.04 -8.62
CA ARG A 64 1.54 5.54 -9.62
C ARG A 64 1.02 5.74 -11.04
N MET A 65 -0.30 5.80 -11.19
CA MET A 65 -0.98 6.24 -12.40
C MET A 65 -1.94 7.40 -12.08
N PRO A 66 -2.04 8.40 -12.98
CA PRO A 66 -1.34 8.52 -14.25
C PRO A 66 0.14 8.89 -14.08
N ALA A 67 1.02 8.15 -14.76
CA ALA A 67 2.45 8.42 -14.75
C ALA A 67 2.78 9.61 -15.69
N ALA A 68 3.79 10.41 -15.33
CA ALA A 68 4.24 11.51 -16.19
C ALA A 68 4.99 11.05 -17.45
N ALA A 69 5.50 9.81 -17.45
CA ALA A 69 6.20 9.17 -18.56
C ALA A 69 6.09 7.65 -18.44
N ALA A 70 6.38 6.91 -19.52
CA ALA A 70 6.48 5.47 -19.47
C ALA A 70 7.68 5.03 -18.60
N GLY A 71 7.49 4.02 -17.75
CA GLY A 71 8.56 3.42 -16.95
C GLY A 71 8.84 4.08 -15.59
N ILE A 72 8.11 5.14 -15.21
CA ILE A 72 8.23 5.78 -13.88
C ILE A 72 7.08 5.39 -12.94
N ASN A 73 6.58 4.16 -13.11
CA ASN A 73 5.32 3.71 -12.53
C ASN A 73 5.49 3.18 -11.09
N GLU A 74 6.69 3.25 -10.53
CA GLU A 74 7.02 2.61 -9.25
C GLU A 74 6.93 3.59 -8.08
N ILE A 75 6.97 4.89 -8.37
CA ILE A 75 6.99 5.96 -7.37
C ILE A 75 5.58 6.21 -6.84
N HIS A 76 5.39 5.98 -5.54
CA HIS A 76 4.17 6.35 -4.83
C HIS A 76 4.00 7.87 -4.83
N ARG A 77 2.80 8.36 -5.16
CA ARG A 77 2.47 9.80 -5.21
C ARG A 77 1.07 10.02 -4.64
N ARG A 78 0.73 11.29 -4.44
CA ARG A 78 -0.65 11.65 -4.09
C ARG A 78 -1.59 11.21 -5.23
N PRO A 79 -2.66 10.46 -4.95
CA PRO A 79 -3.61 10.04 -5.96
C PRO A 79 -4.21 11.24 -6.70
N ALA A 80 -4.25 11.16 -8.03
CA ALA A 80 -4.86 12.21 -8.86
C ALA A 80 -6.39 12.19 -8.83
N PHE A 81 -6.97 11.08 -8.36
CA PHE A 81 -8.39 10.81 -8.38
C PHE A 81 -8.91 10.55 -6.96
N THR A 82 -10.17 10.88 -6.73
CA THR A 82 -10.86 10.53 -5.49
C THR A 82 -11.15 9.03 -5.42
N PRO A 83 -11.36 8.44 -4.23
CA PRO A 83 -11.69 7.02 -4.09
C PRO A 83 -12.89 6.60 -4.96
N ARG A 84 -13.94 7.44 -5.03
CA ARG A 84 -15.09 7.19 -5.90
C ARG A 84 -14.68 7.13 -7.38
N GLN A 85 -13.93 8.11 -7.86
CA GLN A 85 -13.49 8.15 -9.26
C GLN A 85 -12.60 6.96 -9.62
N ILE A 86 -11.78 6.49 -8.68
CA ILE A 86 -10.97 5.28 -8.86
C ILE A 86 -11.88 4.06 -9.06
N GLU A 87 -12.92 3.89 -8.24
CA GLU A 87 -13.88 2.79 -8.42
C GLU A 87 -14.61 2.85 -9.77
N GLU A 88 -14.98 4.05 -10.22
CA GLU A 88 -15.61 4.25 -11.53
C GLU A 88 -14.66 3.90 -12.68
N LEU A 89 -13.40 4.34 -12.60
CA LEU A 89 -12.35 3.98 -13.58
C LEU A 89 -12.06 2.47 -13.57
N VAL A 90 -11.95 1.85 -12.40
CA VAL A 90 -11.71 0.40 -12.27
C VAL A 90 -12.86 -0.39 -12.91
N ARG A 91 -14.10 0.02 -12.67
CA ARG A 91 -15.29 -0.61 -13.27
C ARG A 91 -15.32 -0.45 -14.78
N TYR A 92 -15.02 0.75 -15.28
CA TYR A 92 -15.01 1.02 -16.72
C TYR A 92 -13.88 0.25 -17.42
N VAL A 93 -12.66 0.27 -16.89
CA VAL A 93 -11.52 -0.52 -17.44
C VAL A 93 -11.84 -2.01 -17.39
N GLY A 94 -12.54 -2.47 -16.36
CA GLY A 94 -13.05 -3.83 -16.26
C GLY A 94 -13.96 -4.26 -17.40
N SER A 95 -14.73 -3.33 -17.96
CA SER A 95 -15.62 -3.62 -19.09
C SER A 95 -14.88 -3.97 -20.39
N PHE A 96 -13.59 -3.64 -20.49
CA PHE A 96 -12.76 -3.99 -21.66
C PHE A 96 -12.38 -5.48 -21.66
N ALA A 97 -12.35 -6.12 -20.49
CA ALA A 97 -12.07 -7.54 -20.39
C ALA A 97 -13.30 -8.33 -20.83
N SER A 98 -13.23 -8.93 -22.02
CA SER A 98 -14.29 -9.79 -22.55
C SER A 98 -14.41 -11.05 -21.68
N GLY A 99 -15.29 -11.03 -20.68
CA GLY A 99 -15.74 -12.23 -19.97
C GLY A 99 -14.99 -12.64 -18.70
N SER A 100 -14.01 -11.88 -18.20
CA SER A 100 -13.47 -12.14 -16.86
C SER A 100 -14.23 -11.33 -15.82
N THR A 101 -14.87 -12.01 -14.86
CA THR A 101 -15.32 -11.37 -13.63
C THR A 101 -14.08 -10.81 -12.95
N GLN A 102 -13.88 -9.50 -13.01
CA GLN A 102 -12.77 -8.83 -12.35
C GLN A 102 -12.76 -9.26 -10.88
N PRO A 103 -11.63 -9.78 -10.35
CA PRO A 103 -11.52 -10.05 -8.93
C PRO A 103 -11.81 -8.74 -8.19
N ALA A 104 -12.84 -8.75 -7.34
CA ALA A 104 -13.11 -7.61 -6.47
C ALA A 104 -11.87 -7.31 -5.63
N ALA A 105 -11.67 -6.05 -5.26
CA ALA A 105 -10.57 -5.69 -4.39
C ALA A 105 -10.55 -6.57 -3.14
N PRO A 106 -9.35 -6.86 -2.58
CA PRO A 106 -9.22 -7.75 -1.44
C PRO A 106 -10.11 -7.27 -0.30
N ARG A 107 -11.01 -8.14 0.16
CA ARG A 107 -11.88 -7.83 1.29
C ARG A 107 -11.08 -7.95 2.58
N ILE A 108 -10.84 -6.84 3.24
CA ILE A 108 -10.15 -6.81 4.53
C ILE A 108 -11.17 -6.94 5.66
N VAL A 109 -11.00 -7.99 6.45
CA VAL A 109 -11.76 -8.21 7.68
C VAL A 109 -10.88 -7.99 8.90
N ARG A 110 -11.46 -8.08 10.10
CA ARG A 110 -10.67 -7.99 11.34
C ARG A 110 -9.64 -9.12 11.40
N GLY A 111 -8.36 -8.78 11.29
CA GLY A 111 -7.23 -9.70 11.36
C GLY A 111 -6.74 -10.00 12.80
N ASN A 112 -5.87 -10.99 12.93
CA ASN A 112 -5.13 -11.36 14.12
C ASN A 112 -3.68 -10.86 14.00
N VAL A 113 -3.30 -9.90 14.85
CA VAL A 113 -1.97 -9.27 14.83
C VAL A 113 -0.83 -10.25 15.10
N ALA A 114 -1.02 -11.24 15.97
CA ALA A 114 0.02 -12.21 16.31
C ALA A 114 0.34 -13.12 15.12
N ARG A 115 -0.70 -13.65 14.47
CA ARG A 115 -0.57 -14.42 13.24
C ARG A 115 -0.01 -13.56 12.10
N GLY A 116 -0.48 -12.31 11.98
CA GLY A 116 0.03 -11.35 11.02
C GLY A 116 1.52 -11.08 11.17
N ARG A 117 2.03 -11.01 12.41
CA ARG A 117 3.46 -10.87 12.69
C ARG A 117 4.26 -12.07 12.16
N GLU A 118 3.82 -13.28 12.43
CA GLU A 118 4.50 -14.51 11.95
C GLU A 118 4.58 -14.52 10.42
N LEU A 119 3.47 -14.22 9.76
CA LEU A 119 3.39 -14.14 8.30
C LEU A 119 4.26 -13.02 7.74
N PHE A 120 4.23 -11.84 8.34
CA PHE A 120 5.03 -10.70 7.90
C PHE A 120 6.53 -10.96 8.07
N THR A 121 6.95 -11.53 9.21
CA THR A 121 8.34 -11.91 9.45
C THR A 121 8.82 -12.94 8.43
N ALA A 122 7.99 -13.92 8.09
CA ALA A 122 8.34 -14.98 7.15
C ALA A 122 8.39 -14.51 5.68
N ASN A 123 7.56 -13.54 5.29
CA ASN A 123 7.34 -13.23 3.87
C ASN A 123 7.69 -11.79 3.45
N CYS A 124 7.74 -10.84 4.39
CA CYS A 124 7.80 -9.41 4.06
C CYS A 124 8.98 -8.69 4.70
N ALA A 125 9.37 -9.06 5.93
CA ALA A 125 10.36 -8.35 6.73
C ALA A 125 11.77 -8.35 6.12
N ALA A 126 12.10 -9.34 5.28
CA ALA A 126 13.38 -9.38 4.57
C ALA A 126 13.60 -8.17 3.64
N CYS A 127 12.51 -7.60 3.12
CA CYS A 127 12.56 -6.43 2.23
C CYS A 127 12.08 -5.16 2.93
N HIS A 128 10.98 -5.23 3.68
CA HIS A 128 10.37 -4.05 4.31
C HIS A 128 10.92 -3.74 5.71
N GLY A 129 11.84 -4.56 6.23
CA GLY A 129 12.30 -4.46 7.62
C GLY A 129 11.25 -4.95 8.61
N VAL A 130 11.68 -5.28 9.82
CA VAL A 130 10.80 -5.80 10.88
C VAL A 130 9.78 -4.76 11.41
N THR A 131 10.13 -3.48 11.27
CA THR A 131 9.31 -2.32 11.64
C THR A 131 8.51 -1.74 10.48
N GLY A 132 8.77 -2.18 9.24
CA GLY A 132 8.07 -1.68 8.06
C GLY A 132 8.66 -0.40 7.45
N ASP A 133 9.84 0.05 7.89
CA ASP A 133 10.50 1.27 7.38
C ASP A 133 10.97 1.17 5.93
N GLY A 134 11.07 -0.04 5.38
CA GLY A 134 11.66 -0.29 4.07
C GLY A 134 13.18 -0.41 4.10
N ALA A 135 13.73 -1.02 3.06
CA ALA A 135 15.18 -1.18 2.90
C ALA A 135 15.57 -1.27 1.43
N SER A 136 16.85 -1.05 1.14
CA SER A 136 17.43 -1.39 -0.16
C SER A 136 17.38 -2.91 -0.35
N VAL A 137 16.83 -3.36 -1.47
CA VAL A 137 16.70 -4.79 -1.82
C VAL A 137 17.66 -5.20 -2.95
N GLY A 138 18.66 -4.35 -3.23
CA GLY A 138 19.71 -4.61 -4.21
C GLY A 138 19.37 -4.11 -5.62
N TYR A 139 20.40 -4.03 -6.47
CA TYR A 139 20.30 -3.58 -7.87
C TYR A 139 19.60 -2.22 -8.06
N GLY A 140 19.73 -1.32 -7.08
CA GLY A 140 19.09 0.00 -7.09
C GLY A 140 17.60 0.00 -6.69
N ASN A 141 17.03 -1.15 -6.36
CA ASN A 141 15.64 -1.26 -5.90
C ASN A 141 15.54 -0.97 -4.40
N VAL A 142 14.46 -0.30 -4.01
CA VAL A 142 14.16 0.02 -2.61
C VAL A 142 12.74 -0.43 -2.31
N ALA A 143 12.58 -1.28 -1.29
CA ALA A 143 11.27 -1.57 -0.73
C ALA A 143 10.78 -0.32 0.01
N PRO A 144 9.59 0.22 -0.32
CA PRO A 144 9.10 1.43 0.30
C PRO A 144 8.74 1.19 1.77
N SER A 145 8.77 2.27 2.54
CA SER A 145 8.17 2.34 3.87
C SER A 145 6.67 2.04 3.79
N LEU A 146 6.19 1.26 4.75
CA LEU A 146 4.78 0.92 4.89
C LEU A 146 4.01 1.94 5.73
N HIS A 147 4.68 2.92 6.36
CA HIS A 147 4.07 3.80 7.36
C HIS A 147 2.92 4.68 6.83
N ASP A 148 2.99 5.07 5.56
CA ASP A 148 1.98 5.92 4.92
C ASP A 148 0.95 5.15 4.07
N SER A 149 1.00 3.80 4.10
CA SER A 149 0.14 2.95 3.28
C SER A 149 -1.19 2.65 3.96
N THR A 150 -2.30 2.83 3.25
CA THR A 150 -3.62 2.41 3.72
C THR A 150 -3.74 0.87 3.79
N PRO A 151 -4.62 0.31 4.64
CA PRO A 151 -4.86 -1.12 4.71
C PRO A 151 -5.19 -1.76 3.36
N GLN A 152 -5.98 -1.07 2.53
CA GLN A 152 -6.34 -1.51 1.19
C GLN A 152 -5.13 -1.52 0.26
N GLN A 153 -4.31 -0.46 0.24
CA GLN A 153 -3.09 -0.44 -0.58
C GLN A 153 -2.10 -1.53 -0.19
N VAL A 154 -1.96 -1.85 1.10
CA VAL A 154 -1.12 -2.97 1.56
C VAL A 154 -1.66 -4.28 1.01
N ALA A 155 -2.97 -4.50 1.12
CA ALA A 155 -3.59 -5.72 0.62
C ALA A 155 -3.46 -5.89 -0.89
N GLU A 156 -3.69 -4.80 -1.63
CA GLU A 156 -3.54 -4.76 -3.07
C GLU A 156 -2.08 -4.98 -3.47
N ALA A 157 -1.10 -4.35 -2.80
CA ALA A 157 0.32 -4.58 -3.06
C ALA A 157 0.71 -6.06 -2.92
N VAL A 158 0.22 -6.74 -1.88
CA VAL A 158 0.47 -8.17 -1.66
C VAL A 158 -0.11 -9.03 -2.81
N ARG A 159 -1.28 -8.66 -3.32
CA ARG A 159 -1.93 -9.37 -4.45
C ARG A 159 -1.36 -9.01 -5.82
N VAL A 160 -0.81 -7.82 -5.99
CA VAL A 160 -0.30 -7.30 -7.27
C VAL A 160 1.19 -7.62 -7.44
N GLY A 161 1.99 -7.53 -6.38
CA GLY A 161 3.44 -7.68 -6.44
C GLY A 161 4.12 -6.56 -7.24
N PRO A 162 4.13 -5.30 -6.76
CA PRO A 162 4.71 -4.18 -7.51
C PRO A 162 6.24 -4.22 -7.56
N GLY A 163 6.80 -3.93 -8.74
CA GLY A 163 8.25 -3.88 -8.95
C GLY A 163 8.89 -5.26 -8.77
N VAL A 164 9.84 -5.36 -7.83
CA VAL A 164 10.50 -6.63 -7.47
C VAL A 164 9.80 -7.39 -6.34
N MET A 165 8.69 -6.85 -5.80
CA MET A 165 7.93 -7.54 -4.76
C MET A 165 7.20 -8.75 -5.38
N PRO A 166 7.37 -9.97 -4.85
CA PRO A 166 6.68 -11.14 -5.36
C PRO A 166 5.16 -11.02 -5.18
N GLN A 167 4.42 -11.64 -6.08
CA GLN A 167 2.97 -11.72 -5.98
C GLN A 167 2.57 -12.84 -5.01
N PHE A 168 1.70 -12.54 -4.05
CA PHE A 168 1.15 -13.53 -3.13
C PHE A 168 -0.35 -13.73 -3.44
N GLY A 169 -0.65 -14.75 -4.25
CA GLY A 169 -2.00 -15.18 -4.55
C GLY A 169 -2.73 -15.77 -3.34
N SER A 170 -4.03 -16.04 -3.49
CA SER A 170 -4.86 -16.62 -2.43
C SER A 170 -4.48 -18.06 -2.07
N ASP A 171 -3.72 -18.72 -2.94
CA ASP A 171 -3.07 -20.01 -2.78
C ASP A 171 -1.87 -19.97 -1.83
N VAL A 172 -1.11 -18.87 -1.81
CA VAL A 172 0.06 -18.68 -0.93
C VAL A 172 -0.34 -18.01 0.37
N LEU A 173 -1.11 -16.93 0.30
CA LEU A 173 -1.67 -16.22 1.44
C LEU A 173 -3.19 -16.15 1.29
N SER A 174 -3.94 -16.91 2.09
CA SER A 174 -5.39 -16.87 2.05
C SER A 174 -5.92 -15.44 2.33
N ASP A 175 -7.16 -15.12 1.97
CA ASP A 175 -7.74 -13.80 2.28
C ASP A 175 -7.77 -13.50 3.79
N ARG A 176 -7.81 -14.57 4.60
CA ARG A 176 -7.71 -14.48 6.06
C ARG A 176 -6.29 -14.13 6.49
N ASP A 177 -5.28 -14.83 5.96
CA ASP A 177 -3.86 -14.53 6.23
C ASP A 177 -3.51 -13.11 5.76
N LEU A 178 -4.04 -12.67 4.61
CA LEU A 178 -3.89 -11.31 4.11
C LEU A 178 -4.46 -10.28 5.10
N SER A 179 -5.66 -10.53 5.64
CA SER A 179 -6.27 -9.66 6.65
C SER A 179 -5.45 -9.63 7.94
N ASP A 180 -4.83 -10.75 8.33
CA ASP A 180 -3.94 -10.84 9.48
C ASP A 180 -2.65 -10.04 9.25
N VAL A 181 -2.01 -10.15 8.07
CA VAL A 181 -0.84 -9.34 7.67
C VAL A 181 -1.19 -7.85 7.68
N VAL A 182 -2.31 -7.45 7.08
CA VAL A 182 -2.77 -6.05 7.06
C VAL A 182 -3.01 -5.54 8.48
N ALA A 183 -3.57 -6.36 9.37
CA ALA A 183 -3.74 -6.00 10.77
C ALA A 183 -2.39 -5.80 11.50
N TYR A 184 -1.38 -6.61 11.19
CA TYR A 184 -0.04 -6.44 11.74
C TYR A 184 0.68 -5.21 11.19
N VAL A 185 0.57 -4.94 9.88
CA VAL A 185 1.11 -3.70 9.28
C VAL A 185 0.45 -2.48 9.92
N GLY A 186 -0.88 -2.49 10.08
CA GLY A 186 -1.59 -1.44 10.83
C GLY A 186 -1.13 -1.29 12.28
N PHE A 187 -0.75 -2.41 12.93
CA PHE A 187 -0.20 -2.39 14.28
C PHE A 187 1.17 -1.70 14.33
N ILE A 188 2.13 -2.05 13.47
CA ILE A 188 3.47 -1.42 13.46
C ILE A 188 3.44 0.05 12.98
N GLN A 189 2.45 0.43 12.17
CA GLN A 189 2.22 1.82 11.78
C GLN A 189 1.82 2.74 12.94
N HIS A 190 1.02 2.22 13.87
CA HIS A 190 0.39 3.00 14.96
C HIS A 190 0.88 2.57 16.35
N ALA A 191 1.84 1.66 16.42
CA ALA A 191 2.37 1.21 17.69
C ALA A 191 3.05 2.38 18.40
N PRO A 192 2.66 2.72 19.63
CA PRO A 192 3.41 3.70 20.41
C PRO A 192 4.85 3.18 20.61
N PRO A 193 5.85 4.06 20.82
CA PRO A 193 7.26 3.70 20.99
C PRO A 193 7.58 2.75 22.16
N GLN A 194 6.60 2.21 22.85
CA GLN A 194 6.77 1.27 23.96
C GLN A 194 6.23 -0.12 23.60
N ARG A 195 5.45 -0.22 22.51
CA ARG A 195 4.81 -1.45 22.01
C ARG A 195 5.31 -1.85 20.63
N ASN A 196 6.04 -0.97 19.96
CA ASN A 196 6.76 -1.34 18.74
C ASN A 196 7.89 -2.32 19.13
N PRO A 197 8.00 -3.49 18.49
CA PRO A 197 9.04 -4.47 18.82
C PRO A 197 10.45 -3.89 18.72
N GLY A 198 10.68 -2.89 17.85
CA GLY A 198 11.95 -2.19 17.68
C GLY A 198 12.22 -1.06 18.67
N ASP A 199 11.23 -0.65 19.48
CA ASP A 199 11.36 0.45 20.45
C ASP A 199 11.36 -0.04 21.92
N ALA A 200 11.12 -1.33 22.15
CA ALA A 200 11.05 -1.90 23.49
C ALA A 200 12.45 -1.91 24.16
N GLY A 201 12.82 -0.80 24.80
CA GLY A 201 14.08 -0.69 25.56
C GLY A 201 14.78 0.67 25.54
N GLY A 202 14.27 1.69 24.84
CA GLY A 202 14.91 3.01 24.85
C GLY A 202 14.69 3.84 23.57
N ILE A 203 15.64 4.70 23.25
CA ILE A 203 15.62 5.52 22.03
C ILE A 203 15.95 4.61 20.83
N SER A 204 15.05 4.52 19.86
CA SER A 204 15.14 3.61 18.73
C SER A 204 15.93 4.09 17.52
N LEU A 205 16.55 5.27 17.61
CA LEU A 205 17.39 5.85 16.56
C LEU A 205 16.74 5.76 15.16
N HIS A 206 15.41 5.99 15.07
CA HIS A 206 14.64 5.86 13.82
C HIS A 206 14.69 4.48 13.14
N HIS A 207 14.91 3.40 13.90
CA HIS A 207 14.94 2.03 13.40
C HIS A 207 15.93 1.81 12.24
N VAL A 208 17.01 2.60 12.21
CA VAL A 208 18.07 2.54 11.18
C VAL A 208 18.84 1.21 11.24
N GLY A 209 18.57 0.40 12.26
CA GLY A 209 18.93 -1.00 12.34
C GLY A 209 20.20 -1.26 13.13
N PRO A 210 20.60 -2.54 13.27
CA PRO A 210 21.61 -2.98 14.22
C PRO A 210 23.00 -2.38 13.93
N VAL A 211 23.27 -1.96 12.70
CA VAL A 211 24.55 -1.34 12.32
C VAL A 211 24.64 0.08 12.88
N ALA A 212 23.62 0.91 12.68
CA ALA A 212 23.60 2.28 13.20
C ALA A 212 23.49 2.28 14.72
N GLU A 213 22.67 1.39 15.29
CA GLU A 213 22.59 1.17 16.74
C GLU A 213 23.96 0.74 17.31
N GLY A 214 24.64 -0.19 16.65
CA GLY A 214 25.99 -0.62 17.02
C GLY A 214 27.02 0.51 16.96
N PHE A 215 26.93 1.36 15.94
CA PHE A 215 27.81 2.53 15.81
C PHE A 215 27.59 3.54 16.95
N VAL A 216 26.34 3.83 17.30
CA VAL A 216 26.01 4.70 18.44
C VAL A 216 26.45 4.08 19.77
N ALA A 217 26.19 2.79 19.97
CA ALA A 217 26.63 2.05 21.15
C ALA A 217 28.16 2.05 21.28
N TRP A 218 28.88 1.94 20.18
CA TRP A 218 30.34 2.02 20.16
C TRP A 218 30.83 3.44 20.48
N LEU A 219 30.28 4.47 19.84
CA LEU A 219 30.73 5.85 20.10
C LEU A 219 30.45 6.31 21.53
N PHE A 220 29.21 6.15 22.00
CA PHE A 220 28.81 6.69 23.29
C PHE A 220 28.97 5.69 24.43
N GLY A 221 28.59 4.43 24.21
CA GLY A 221 28.69 3.39 25.23
C GLY A 221 30.14 3.00 25.52
N LEU A 222 30.88 2.57 24.49
CA LEU A 222 32.30 2.21 24.66
C LEU A 222 33.14 3.44 24.98
N GLY A 223 32.85 4.59 24.37
CA GLY A 223 33.51 5.86 24.70
C GLY A 223 33.37 6.24 26.18
N ALA A 224 32.15 6.21 26.73
CA ALA A 224 31.93 6.47 28.15
C ALA A 224 32.60 5.43 29.06
N LEU A 225 32.58 4.15 28.67
CA LEU A 225 33.25 3.08 29.41
C LEU A 225 34.77 3.29 29.47
N VAL A 226 35.41 3.64 28.36
CA VAL A 226 36.85 3.94 28.31
C VAL A 226 37.19 5.15 29.18
N LEU A 227 36.39 6.22 29.13
CA LEU A 227 36.59 7.39 29.99
C LEU A 227 36.45 7.06 31.48
N PHE A 228 35.48 6.22 31.84
CA PHE A 228 35.27 5.75 33.20
C PHE A 228 36.43 4.89 33.70
N ILE A 229 36.89 3.92 32.90
CA ILE A 229 38.06 3.08 33.21
C ILE A 229 39.30 3.96 33.40
N ARG A 230 39.53 4.92 32.49
CA ARG A 230 40.66 5.86 32.60
C ARG A 230 40.60 6.67 33.89
N LYS A 231 39.41 7.16 34.28
CA LYS A 231 39.23 7.91 35.53
C LYS A 231 39.61 7.08 36.75
N ILE A 232 39.10 5.84 36.86
CA ILE A 232 39.41 4.92 37.97
C ILE A 232 40.91 4.58 37.99
N GLY A 233 41.52 4.35 36.83
CA GLY A 233 42.93 4.00 36.76
C GLY A 233 43.90 5.15 37.08
N THR A 234 43.41 6.40 37.07
CA THR A 234 44.21 7.60 37.37
C THR A 234 43.99 8.18 38.76
N THR A 235 43.06 7.63 39.53
CA THR A 235 42.79 7.97 40.95
C THR A 235 43.46 6.97 41.88
#